data_AF-A0A1I6KMR3-F1
#
_entry.id   AF-A0A1I6KMR3-F1
#
_cell.length_a   1.000
_cell.length_b   1.000
_cell.length_c   1.000
_cell.angle_alpha   90.00
_cell.angle_beta   90.00
_cell.angle_gamma   90.00
#
_symmetry.space_group_name_H-M   'P 1'
#
loop_
_entity.id
_entity.type
_entity.pdbx_description
1 polymer ?
#
loop_
_entity_poly.entity_id
_entity_poly.type
_entity_poly.pdbx_seq_one_letter_code
_entity_poly.pdbx_strand_id
1 'polypeptide(L)'
;MRKTDDDATTSRRAYLQAAGTVGLASTVGLAGCSGLTGSATGTLATTVKDAPGDISDFESCVVTIEGIWLKPGEGDESDGGDDGEGSGEDSDDEAATETDADGVTTQDADDVDESDGREYHEFDEPVEADLVKLQDGNSQLVDDREIETGSYAFLQLDVSNVEGTLADGGEAEVDTPGNAPLQFKEAFEVREGQRTTFVADFTPVKRGRTGKYLFQPVASGTEVRYEDVTETETSD
;
A
#
# COMPACT_ATOMS: atom_id res chain seq x y z
N MET A 1 -37.84 27.91 -37.51
CA MET A 1 -38.71 26.72 -37.60
C MET A 1 -38.04 25.62 -36.78
N ARG A 2 -38.73 25.10 -35.75
CA ARG A 2 -38.24 24.07 -34.83
C ARG A 2 -38.68 22.68 -35.32
N LYS A 3 -37.82 21.66 -35.16
CA LYS A 3 -38.07 20.20 -34.95
C LYS A 3 -36.72 19.47 -35.15
N THR A 4 -36.06 18.93 -34.11
CA THR A 4 -36.16 17.54 -33.53
C THR A 4 -36.09 16.47 -34.63
N ASP A 5 -35.28 15.42 -34.55
CA ASP A 5 -35.10 14.36 -33.54
C ASP A 5 -33.68 13.73 -33.76
N ASP A 6 -32.87 13.44 -32.74
CA ASP A 6 -32.80 12.21 -31.90
C ASP A 6 -31.97 11.05 -32.51
N ASP A 7 -31.35 10.35 -31.59
CA ASP A 7 -30.77 8.99 -31.61
C ASP A 7 -29.27 8.74 -31.83
N ALA A 8 -28.77 8.06 -30.80
CA ALA A 8 -27.48 7.45 -30.61
C ALA A 8 -27.19 6.35 -31.65
N THR A 9 -25.92 5.95 -31.76
CA THR A 9 -25.46 4.55 -31.64
C THR A 9 -24.02 4.43 -32.15
N THR A 10 -23.10 4.32 -31.19
CA THR A 10 -21.78 3.75 -31.40
C THR A 10 -21.93 2.31 -31.90
N SER A 11 -21.57 2.06 -33.16
CA SER A 11 -21.36 0.71 -33.72
C SER A 11 -19.86 0.57 -34.00
N ARG A 12 -19.09 0.01 -33.07
CA ARG A 12 -18.81 -1.43 -32.92
C ARG A 12 -18.18 -2.06 -34.16
N ARG A 13 -16.88 -2.34 -34.00
CA ARG A 13 -16.22 -3.62 -34.33
C ARG A 13 -15.97 -3.87 -35.82
N ALA A 14 -14.81 -3.40 -36.26
CA ALA A 14 -14.13 -3.85 -37.45
C ALA A 14 -12.79 -4.51 -37.05
N TYR A 15 -12.82 -5.77 -36.62
CA TYR A 15 -11.66 -6.66 -36.68
C TYR A 15 -12.16 -8.07 -37.00
N LEU A 16 -12.40 -8.29 -38.29
CA LEU A 16 -12.59 -9.62 -38.86
C LEU A 16 -11.23 -10.34 -38.92
N GLN A 17 -11.23 -11.53 -38.34
CA GLN A 17 -10.76 -12.78 -38.95
C GLN A 17 -9.31 -12.83 -39.44
N ALA A 18 -8.48 -13.54 -38.68
CA ALA A 18 -7.42 -14.38 -39.25
C ALA A 18 -7.66 -15.84 -38.83
N ALA A 19 -7.76 -16.68 -39.84
CA ALA A 19 -8.13 -18.08 -39.79
C ALA A 19 -7.03 -18.98 -39.22
N GLY A 20 -7.42 -20.12 -38.63
CA GLY A 20 -6.45 -21.15 -38.25
C GLY A 20 -7.06 -22.35 -37.53
N THR A 21 -7.95 -23.10 -38.18
CA THR A 21 -8.34 -24.45 -37.72
C THR A 21 -7.16 -25.41 -37.84
N VAL A 22 -6.61 -25.88 -36.72
CA VAL A 22 -5.87 -27.15 -36.66
C VAL A 22 -6.39 -27.93 -35.46
N GLY A 23 -7.21 -28.94 -35.76
CA GLY A 23 -7.53 -29.99 -34.80
C GLY A 23 -6.35 -30.95 -34.70
N LEU A 24 -5.79 -31.09 -33.50
CA LEU A 24 -5.01 -32.25 -33.10
C LEU A 24 -5.50 -32.68 -31.72
N ALA A 25 -6.27 -33.77 -31.70
CA ALA A 25 -6.43 -34.58 -30.51
C ALA A 25 -5.08 -35.29 -30.27
N SER A 26 -4.25 -34.72 -29.41
CA SER A 26 -3.05 -35.38 -28.87
C SER A 26 -3.20 -35.49 -27.37
N THR A 27 -3.67 -36.64 -26.93
CA THR A 27 -3.45 -37.13 -25.57
C THR A 27 -1.94 -37.22 -25.29
N VAL A 28 -1.60 -36.91 -24.03
CA VAL A 28 -0.32 -37.16 -23.33
C VAL A 28 0.76 -36.10 -23.49
N GLY A 29 1.04 -35.44 -22.36
CA GLY A 29 2.26 -34.68 -22.13
C GLY A 29 2.21 -33.73 -20.93
N LEU A 30 1.80 -34.19 -19.73
CA LEU A 30 2.22 -33.52 -18.48
C LEU A 30 3.73 -33.76 -18.33
N ALA A 31 4.52 -33.04 -19.11
CA ALA A 31 5.97 -33.07 -19.07
C ALA A 31 6.44 -31.94 -18.14
N GLY A 32 6.77 -32.31 -16.90
CA GLY A 32 7.74 -31.63 -16.04
C GLY A 32 7.58 -30.12 -15.85
N CYS A 33 6.61 -29.69 -15.04
CA CYS A 33 6.77 -28.46 -14.25
C CYS A 33 7.68 -28.78 -13.06
N SER A 34 8.99 -28.90 -13.30
CA SER A 34 10.00 -28.94 -12.23
C SER A 34 10.96 -27.76 -12.37
N GLY A 35 10.42 -26.58 -12.72
CA GLY A 35 11.23 -25.39 -12.97
C GLY A 35 10.45 -24.08 -13.16
N LEU A 36 9.18 -24.02 -12.77
CA LEU A 36 8.47 -22.75 -12.60
C LEU A 36 7.83 -22.76 -11.22
N THR A 37 8.66 -22.79 -10.18
CA THR A 37 8.25 -22.30 -8.86
C THR A 37 8.24 -20.78 -8.96
N GLY A 38 7.31 -20.24 -9.77
CA GLY A 38 6.92 -18.86 -9.57
C GLY A 38 6.12 -18.89 -8.28
N SER A 39 6.59 -18.19 -7.25
CA SER A 39 5.77 -17.91 -6.07
C SER A 39 4.44 -17.37 -6.58
N ALA A 40 3.32 -17.89 -6.06
CA ALA A 40 2.03 -17.34 -6.44
C ALA A 40 2.02 -15.84 -6.10
N THR A 41 1.42 -15.02 -6.95
CA THR A 41 1.32 -13.58 -6.74
C THR A 41 -0.12 -13.14 -6.53
N GLY A 42 -0.29 -12.10 -5.73
CA GLY A 42 -1.56 -11.37 -5.60
C GLY A 42 -1.32 -9.87 -5.77
N THR A 43 -2.40 -9.10 -5.91
CA THR A 43 -2.30 -7.65 -6.12
C THR A 43 -2.37 -6.91 -4.79
N LEU A 44 -1.36 -6.10 -4.50
CA LEU A 44 -1.37 -5.12 -3.41
C LEU A 44 -1.59 -3.73 -3.99
N ALA A 45 -2.65 -3.07 -3.55
CA ALA A 45 -2.92 -1.66 -3.82
C ALA A 45 -2.68 -0.85 -2.54
N THR A 46 -1.73 0.09 -2.56
CA THR A 46 -1.45 0.97 -1.42
C THR A 46 -2.12 2.31 -1.66
N THR A 47 -2.97 2.71 -0.73
CA THR A 47 -3.72 3.95 -0.75
C THR A 47 -3.35 4.77 0.47
N VAL A 48 -3.16 6.08 0.31
CA VAL A 48 -2.93 7.01 1.42
C VAL A 48 -4.16 7.87 1.66
N LYS A 49 -4.39 8.22 2.92
CA LYS A 49 -5.36 9.23 3.32
C LYS A 49 -4.85 9.96 4.56
N ASP A 50 -5.55 11.04 4.92
CA ASP A 50 -5.23 11.85 6.07
C ASP A 50 -6.31 11.73 7.15
N ALA A 51 -5.86 11.69 8.41
CA ALA A 51 -6.70 11.63 9.58
C ALA A 51 -6.91 13.05 10.15
N PRO A 52 -8.03 13.29 10.85
CA PRO A 52 -8.17 14.51 11.62
C PRO A 52 -7.01 14.68 12.62
N GLY A 53 -6.44 15.88 12.67
CA GLY A 53 -5.31 16.20 13.52
C GLY A 53 -4.82 17.63 13.30
N ASP A 54 -3.51 17.83 13.36
CA ASP A 54 -2.90 19.14 13.11
C ASP A 54 -2.78 19.46 11.61
N ILE A 55 -3.22 18.59 10.71
CA ILE A 55 -3.35 18.87 9.27
C ILE A 55 -4.17 20.13 8.98
N SER A 56 -5.10 20.48 9.88
CA SER A 56 -5.92 21.69 9.77
C SER A 56 -5.14 23.00 9.91
N ASP A 57 -3.88 22.95 10.37
CA ASP A 57 -2.96 24.09 10.38
C ASP A 57 -2.40 24.39 8.96
N PHE A 58 -2.57 23.49 7.99
CA PHE A 58 -1.97 23.56 6.66
C PHE A 58 -2.94 24.07 5.58
N GLU A 59 -2.43 24.90 4.68
CA GLU A 59 -3.05 25.21 3.38
C GLU A 59 -2.78 24.10 2.36
N SER A 60 -1.56 23.55 2.38
CA SER A 60 -1.15 22.38 1.59
C SER A 60 -0.11 21.57 2.36
N CYS A 61 -0.16 20.25 2.24
CA CYS A 61 0.83 19.36 2.82
C CYS A 61 1.11 18.25 1.81
N VAL A 62 2.07 18.49 0.93
CA VAL A 62 2.43 17.57 -0.16
C VAL A 62 3.50 16.63 0.34
N VAL A 63 3.23 15.33 0.30
CA VAL A 63 4.20 14.28 0.61
C VAL A 63 4.65 13.61 -0.68
N THR A 64 5.95 13.35 -0.81
CA THR A 64 6.54 12.59 -1.91
C THR A 64 6.90 11.20 -1.41
N ILE A 65 6.36 10.16 -2.05
CA ILE A 65 6.53 8.77 -1.67
C ILE A 65 7.30 8.06 -2.79
N GLU A 66 8.38 7.36 -2.44
CA GLU A 66 9.28 6.71 -3.41
C GLU A 66 9.11 5.18 -3.46
N GLY A 67 8.54 4.60 -2.41
CA GLY A 67 8.43 3.16 -2.29
C GLY A 67 7.70 2.72 -1.04
N ILE A 68 7.59 1.39 -0.92
CA ILE A 68 7.11 0.74 0.29
C ILE A 68 8.08 -0.33 0.76
N TRP A 69 8.10 -0.57 2.07
CA TRP A 69 8.74 -1.73 2.67
C TRP A 69 7.68 -2.68 3.18
N LEU A 70 7.85 -3.98 2.91
CA LEU A 70 6.96 -5.04 3.35
C LEU A 70 7.72 -6.04 4.20
N LYS A 71 7.16 -6.42 5.36
CA LYS A 71 7.72 -7.49 6.19
C LYS A 71 6.82 -8.72 6.07
N PRO A 72 7.29 -9.84 5.49
CA PRO A 72 6.58 -11.11 5.57
C PRO A 72 6.33 -11.48 7.04
N GLY A 73 5.15 -11.99 7.33
CA GLY A 73 4.79 -12.50 8.65
C GLY A 73 5.50 -13.82 8.93
N GLU A 74 5.73 -14.11 10.21
CA GLU A 74 6.21 -15.41 10.67
C GLU A 74 5.11 -16.46 10.43
N GLY A 75 5.10 -17.13 9.27
CA GLY A 75 4.07 -18.13 9.01
C GLY A 75 3.98 -18.79 7.63
N ASP A 76 4.67 -18.33 6.57
CA ASP A 76 4.57 -18.98 5.25
C ASP A 76 5.93 -19.12 4.55
N GLU A 77 6.92 -19.64 5.27
CA GLU A 77 8.06 -20.28 4.62
C GLU A 77 7.67 -21.73 4.28
N SER A 78 7.32 -21.97 3.01
CA SER A 78 7.16 -23.34 2.52
C SER A 78 8.53 -24.03 2.45
N ASP A 79 8.85 -24.73 3.53
CA ASP A 79 9.67 -25.96 3.62
C ASP A 79 10.92 -26.05 2.72
N GLY A 80 12.07 -25.67 3.28
CA GLY A 80 13.40 -25.98 2.77
C GLY A 80 14.37 -26.13 3.94
N GLY A 81 14.20 -27.21 4.71
CA GLY A 81 14.76 -27.35 6.05
C GLY A 81 16.28 -27.17 6.22
N ASP A 82 16.65 -26.71 7.41
CA ASP A 82 17.87 -27.10 8.11
C ASP A 82 17.64 -26.95 9.63
N ASP A 83 17.93 -28.03 10.32
CA ASP A 83 17.82 -28.25 11.75
C ASP A 83 18.86 -27.40 12.52
N GLY A 84 18.48 -26.15 12.83
CA GLY A 84 19.21 -25.27 13.72
C GLY A 84 18.52 -25.13 15.08
N GLU A 85 19.04 -25.79 16.11
CA GLU A 85 18.67 -25.53 17.50
C GLU A 85 18.99 -24.07 17.87
N GLY A 86 17.98 -23.18 17.75
CA GLY A 86 18.03 -21.80 18.19
C GLY A 86 17.41 -21.66 19.57
N SER A 87 18.21 -21.25 20.54
CA SER A 87 17.78 -20.94 21.90
C SER A 87 16.67 -19.89 21.89
N GLY A 88 15.54 -20.22 22.51
CA GLY A 88 14.49 -19.25 22.81
C GLY A 88 15.04 -18.14 23.68
N GLU A 89 15.16 -16.95 23.09
CA GLU A 89 15.19 -15.69 23.80
C GLU A 89 13.82 -15.06 23.55
N ASP A 90 12.92 -15.26 24.52
CA ASP A 90 11.71 -14.45 24.71
C ASP A 90 12.13 -12.98 24.72
N SER A 91 12.00 -12.32 23.57
CA SER A 91 11.88 -10.87 23.48
C SER A 91 10.42 -10.54 23.31
N ASP A 92 9.68 -10.68 24.42
CA ASP A 92 8.47 -9.91 24.72
C ASP A 92 8.88 -8.42 24.79
N ASP A 93 9.26 -7.83 23.66
CA ASP A 93 9.42 -6.39 23.49
C ASP A 93 8.16 -5.87 22.79
N GLU A 94 7.05 -5.96 23.52
CA GLU A 94 5.89 -5.13 23.28
C GLU A 94 6.32 -3.68 23.57
N ALA A 95 7.07 -3.08 22.63
CA ALA A 95 7.29 -1.66 22.57
C ALA A 95 5.90 -1.02 22.49
N ALA A 96 5.39 -0.63 23.66
CA ALA A 96 4.07 -0.08 23.85
C ALA A 96 3.98 1.18 22.99
N THR A 97 3.39 1.01 21.81
CA THR A 97 3.06 2.12 20.92
C THR A 97 1.93 2.87 21.59
N GLU A 98 2.28 3.96 22.25
CA GLU A 98 1.30 4.80 22.93
C GLU A 98 0.38 5.38 21.87
N THR A 99 -0.85 4.88 21.87
CA THR A 99 -1.92 5.35 21.00
C THR A 99 -2.73 6.38 21.77
N ASP A 100 -2.74 7.61 21.26
CA ASP A 100 -3.51 8.69 21.84
C ASP A 100 -5.02 8.46 21.68
N ALA A 101 -5.82 9.26 22.39
CA ALA A 101 -7.28 9.14 22.39
C ALA A 101 -7.91 9.29 20.99
N ASP A 102 -7.21 9.94 20.07
CA ASP A 102 -7.62 10.17 18.68
C ASP A 102 -7.10 9.07 17.72
N GLY A 103 -6.51 7.99 18.24
CA GLY A 103 -6.04 6.85 17.44
C GLY A 103 -4.70 7.08 16.73
N VAL A 104 -4.07 8.23 16.99
CA VAL A 104 -2.71 8.55 16.55
C VAL A 104 -1.74 7.68 17.34
N THR A 105 -0.90 6.93 16.62
CA THR A 105 0.14 6.11 17.22
C THR A 105 1.44 6.88 17.19
N THR A 106 1.93 7.29 18.35
CA THR A 106 3.22 7.98 18.43
C THR A 106 4.35 6.99 18.17
N GLN A 107 5.08 7.21 17.08
CA GLN A 107 6.32 6.54 16.74
C GLN A 107 7.49 7.49 16.92
N ASP A 108 8.48 7.04 17.68
CA ASP A 108 9.84 7.55 17.63
C ASP A 108 10.70 6.66 16.73
N ALA A 109 11.92 7.10 16.40
CA ALA A 109 12.81 6.37 15.50
C ALA A 109 13.12 4.94 15.98
N ASP A 110 13.17 4.74 17.29
CA ASP A 110 13.44 3.44 17.91
C ASP A 110 12.23 2.47 17.85
N ASP A 111 11.02 2.96 17.55
CA ASP A 111 9.79 2.15 17.49
C ASP A 111 9.54 1.53 16.11
N VAL A 112 10.26 2.01 15.09
CA VAL A 112 10.18 1.55 13.71
C VAL A 112 11.01 0.26 13.60
N ASP A 113 10.36 -0.81 13.15
CA ASP A 113 11.03 -2.07 12.87
C ASP A 113 11.88 -1.91 11.62
N GLU A 114 13.18 -1.75 11.84
CA GLU A 114 14.19 -1.67 10.79
C GLU A 114 14.94 -3.00 10.54
N SER A 115 14.45 -4.11 11.09
CA SER A 115 15.10 -5.41 11.03
C SER A 115 15.28 -5.93 9.59
N ASP A 116 16.25 -6.84 9.45
CA ASP A 116 16.47 -7.60 8.23
C ASP A 116 15.23 -8.46 7.89
N GLY A 117 14.99 -8.68 6.61
CA GLY A 117 13.85 -9.47 6.13
C GLY A 117 12.62 -8.65 5.70
N ARG A 118 12.71 -7.32 5.77
CA ARG A 118 11.83 -6.44 4.99
C ARG A 118 12.28 -6.44 3.53
N GLU A 119 11.33 -6.44 2.61
CA GLU A 119 11.59 -6.27 1.18
C GLU A 119 11.22 -4.85 0.76
N TYR A 120 12.11 -4.21 0.00
CA TYR A 120 11.86 -2.88 -0.55
C TYR A 120 11.26 -2.98 -1.95
N HIS A 121 10.24 -2.15 -2.16
CA HIS A 121 9.44 -2.09 -3.36
C HIS A 121 9.40 -0.64 -3.83
N GLU A 122 10.39 -0.27 -4.66
CA GLU A 122 10.48 1.05 -5.28
C GLU A 122 9.29 1.27 -6.23
N PHE A 123 8.87 2.53 -6.37
CA PHE A 123 7.87 2.95 -7.35
C PHE A 123 8.55 3.27 -8.68
N ASP A 124 7.83 3.10 -9.79
CA ASP A 124 8.37 3.47 -11.11
C ASP A 124 8.72 4.96 -11.19
N GLU A 125 7.90 5.80 -10.54
CA GLU A 125 8.11 7.23 -10.36
C GLU A 125 7.62 7.62 -8.96
N PRO A 126 8.28 8.57 -8.26
CA PRO A 126 7.78 9.08 -6.99
C PRO A 126 6.37 9.65 -7.13
N VAL A 127 5.51 9.39 -6.16
CA VAL A 127 4.12 9.85 -6.15
C VAL A 127 3.94 10.95 -5.13
N GLU A 128 3.33 12.06 -5.56
CA GLU A 128 2.98 13.17 -4.69
C GLU A 128 1.52 13.10 -4.25
N ALA A 129 1.27 13.25 -2.95
CA ALA A 129 -0.06 13.29 -2.36
C ALA A 129 -0.22 14.53 -1.47
N ASP A 130 -1.22 15.35 -1.73
CA ASP A 130 -1.54 16.51 -0.88
C ASP A 130 -2.55 16.11 0.19
N LEU A 131 -2.07 15.86 1.41
CA LEU A 131 -2.87 15.34 2.52
C LEU A 131 -4.06 16.24 2.87
N VAL A 132 -3.94 17.56 2.68
CA VAL A 132 -5.05 18.49 2.89
C VAL A 132 -6.23 18.16 1.98
N LYS A 133 -5.99 17.63 0.78
CA LYS A 133 -7.03 17.18 -0.17
C LYS A 133 -7.56 15.77 0.13
N LEU A 134 -6.90 15.01 1.00
CA LEU A 134 -7.24 13.63 1.35
C LEU A 134 -8.00 13.51 2.67
N GLN A 135 -8.53 14.62 3.17
CA GLN A 135 -9.43 14.67 4.31
C GLN A 135 -10.86 14.22 3.94
N ASP A 136 -11.71 14.01 4.96
CA ASP A 136 -13.15 13.76 4.83
C ASP A 136 -13.51 12.53 3.99
N GLY A 137 -12.70 11.47 4.08
CA GLY A 137 -12.94 10.20 3.39
C GLY A 137 -12.45 10.17 1.94
N ASN A 138 -11.74 11.21 1.49
CA ASN A 138 -10.96 11.15 0.27
C ASN A 138 -9.68 10.33 0.49
N SER A 139 -9.16 9.73 -0.57
CA SER A 139 -7.92 8.95 -0.51
C SER A 139 -7.26 8.91 -1.90
N GLN A 140 -5.98 8.62 -1.94
CA GLN A 140 -5.20 8.55 -3.18
C GLN A 140 -4.45 7.22 -3.27
N LEU A 141 -4.62 6.51 -4.39
CA LEU A 141 -3.80 5.35 -4.73
C LEU A 141 -2.36 5.83 -5.02
N VAL A 142 -1.38 5.28 -4.32
CA VAL A 142 0.04 5.61 -4.51
C VAL A 142 0.82 4.48 -5.15
N ASP A 143 0.31 3.26 -5.07
CA ASP A 143 0.95 2.08 -5.65
C ASP A 143 -0.05 0.96 -5.92
N ASP A 144 0.22 0.17 -6.96
CA ASP A 144 -0.58 -0.95 -7.40
C ASP A 144 0.33 -1.97 -8.09
N ARG A 145 0.63 -3.07 -7.41
CA ARG A 145 1.63 -4.05 -7.88
C ARG A 145 1.26 -5.49 -7.56
N GLU A 146 1.91 -6.41 -8.27
CA GLU A 146 1.90 -7.82 -7.93
C GLU A 146 3.04 -8.12 -6.93
N ILE A 147 2.72 -8.75 -5.81
CA ILE A 147 3.69 -9.27 -4.83
C ILE A 147 3.42 -10.73 -4.53
N GLU A 148 4.36 -11.40 -3.90
CA GLU A 148 4.20 -12.79 -3.48
C GLU A 148 2.98 -12.94 -2.54
N THR A 149 2.24 -14.03 -2.70
CA THR A 149 1.15 -14.35 -1.78
C THR A 149 1.73 -14.73 -0.43
N GLY A 150 1.07 -14.31 0.64
CA GLY A 150 1.52 -14.58 2.00
C GLY A 150 0.90 -13.64 3.01
N SER A 151 1.19 -13.90 4.28
CA SER A 151 0.89 -12.95 5.35
C SER A 151 2.04 -11.96 5.49
N TYR A 152 1.69 -10.71 5.77
CA TYR A 152 2.61 -9.60 6.01
C TYR A 152 2.34 -9.00 7.38
N ALA A 153 3.39 -8.76 8.15
CA ALA A 153 3.29 -8.24 9.52
C ALA A 153 2.96 -6.74 9.53
N PHE A 154 3.52 -5.98 8.59
CA PHE A 154 3.31 -4.53 8.47
C PHE A 154 3.72 -4.03 7.07
N LEU A 155 3.29 -2.79 6.78
CA LEU A 155 3.72 -1.98 5.64
C LEU A 155 4.42 -0.72 6.15
N GLN A 156 5.47 -0.26 5.48
CA GLN A 156 6.07 1.05 5.73
C GLN A 156 6.09 1.89 4.45
N LEU A 157 5.76 3.17 4.55
CA LEU A 157 5.87 4.13 3.45
C LEU A 157 7.23 4.83 3.49
N ASP A 158 7.94 4.80 2.37
CA ASP A 158 9.19 5.56 2.20
C ASP A 158 8.87 6.97 1.70
N VAL A 159 8.88 7.93 2.62
CA VAL A 159 8.60 9.34 2.35
C VAL A 159 9.92 10.09 2.20
N SER A 160 10.23 10.55 1.00
CA SER A 160 11.51 11.20 0.72
C SER A 160 11.48 12.71 0.88
N ASN A 161 10.31 13.34 0.75
CA ASN A 161 10.16 14.77 0.87
C ASN A 161 8.77 15.17 1.37
N VAL A 162 8.70 16.31 2.06
CA VAL A 162 7.45 16.92 2.52
C VAL A 162 7.49 18.43 2.33
N GLU A 163 6.50 18.95 1.63
CA GLU A 163 6.31 20.38 1.40
C GLU A 163 5.04 20.87 2.12
N GLY A 164 5.23 21.42 3.32
CA GLY A 164 4.15 21.97 4.14
C GLY A 164 4.03 23.49 4.00
N THR A 165 2.86 23.98 3.58
CA THR A 165 2.49 25.40 3.68
C THR A 165 1.37 25.55 4.70
N LEU A 166 1.57 26.38 5.71
CA LEU A 166 0.61 26.70 6.76
C LEU A 166 -0.48 27.65 6.24
N ALA A 167 -1.64 27.65 6.89
CA ALA A 167 -2.79 28.49 6.55
C ALA A 167 -2.52 30.01 6.68
N ASP A 168 -1.45 30.41 7.38
CA ASP A 168 -0.99 31.81 7.45
C ASP A 168 0.01 32.17 6.32
N GLY A 169 0.31 31.22 5.44
CA GLY A 169 1.25 31.33 4.32
C GLY A 169 2.71 31.06 4.70
N GLY A 170 2.99 30.64 5.93
CA GLY A 170 4.33 30.23 6.35
C GLY A 170 4.69 28.82 5.86
N GLU A 171 5.98 28.55 5.68
CA GLU A 171 6.46 27.19 5.45
C GLU A 171 6.55 26.43 6.79
N ALA A 172 6.17 25.16 6.79
CA ALA A 172 6.28 24.26 7.93
C ALA A 172 7.25 23.12 7.63
N GLU A 173 8.16 22.88 8.58
CA GLU A 173 9.01 21.71 8.58
C GLU A 173 8.22 20.54 9.16
N VAL A 174 8.04 19.49 8.36
CA VAL A 174 7.34 18.26 8.71
C VAL A 174 8.30 17.09 8.50
N ASP A 175 8.65 16.41 9.58
CA ASP A 175 9.58 15.27 9.56
C ASP A 175 8.81 13.94 9.63
N THR A 176 9.47 12.83 9.30
CA THR A 176 9.07 11.47 9.71
C THR A 176 9.76 11.09 11.02
N PRO A 177 9.33 10.03 11.74
CA PRO A 177 9.99 9.55 12.95
C PRO A 177 11.51 9.34 12.77
N GLY A 178 12.31 10.31 13.22
CA GLY A 178 13.76 10.31 13.04
C GLY A 178 14.18 10.56 11.59
N ASN A 179 14.56 9.48 10.89
CA ASN A 179 14.78 9.42 9.43
C ASN A 179 14.20 8.11 8.87
N ALA A 180 13.27 7.50 9.61
CA ALA A 180 12.75 6.19 9.32
C ALA A 180 11.49 6.31 8.43
N PRO A 181 11.15 5.26 7.68
CA PRO A 181 9.88 5.20 6.96
C PRO A 181 8.69 5.18 7.94
N LEU A 182 7.52 5.62 7.48
CA LEU A 182 6.30 5.60 8.30
C LEU A 182 5.74 4.17 8.37
N GLN A 183 5.74 3.56 9.56
CA GLN A 183 5.31 2.18 9.73
C GLN A 183 3.84 2.06 10.15
N PHE A 184 3.11 1.18 9.49
CA PHE A 184 1.74 0.83 9.81
C PHE A 184 1.72 -0.61 10.31
N LYS A 185 1.64 -0.78 11.64
CA LYS A 185 1.64 -2.09 12.34
C LYS A 185 0.30 -2.82 12.19
N GLU A 186 -0.22 -2.88 10.97
CA GLU A 186 -1.46 -3.59 10.61
C GLU A 186 -1.08 -4.80 9.75
N ALA A 187 -1.33 -6.00 10.27
CA ALA A 187 -1.04 -7.24 9.53
C ALA A 187 -2.08 -7.47 8.44
N PHE A 188 -1.64 -7.99 7.29
CA PHE A 188 -2.51 -8.26 6.15
C PHE A 188 -2.06 -9.49 5.36
N GLU A 189 -2.93 -9.98 4.48
CA GLU A 189 -2.63 -11.12 3.62
C GLU A 189 -2.74 -10.73 2.15
N VAL A 190 -1.85 -11.22 1.30
CA VAL A 190 -2.01 -11.14 -0.16
C VAL A 190 -2.32 -12.52 -0.69
N ARG A 191 -3.42 -12.63 -1.44
CA ARG A 191 -3.93 -13.89 -1.99
C ARG A 191 -3.97 -13.86 -3.51
N GLU A 192 -3.78 -15.03 -4.11
CA GLU A 192 -3.89 -15.20 -5.55
C GLU A 192 -5.30 -14.85 -6.03
N GLY A 193 -5.39 -14.08 -7.12
CA GLY A 193 -6.66 -13.67 -7.72
C GLY A 193 -7.49 -12.69 -6.86
N GLN A 194 -6.92 -12.14 -5.78
CA GLN A 194 -7.53 -11.09 -4.98
C GLN A 194 -6.69 -9.81 -5.05
N ARG A 195 -7.39 -8.68 -4.97
CA ARG A 195 -6.78 -7.38 -4.68
C ARG A 195 -6.90 -7.12 -3.18
N THR A 196 -5.75 -6.96 -2.54
CA THR A 196 -5.65 -6.43 -1.18
C THR A 196 -5.40 -4.93 -1.28
N THR A 197 -6.31 -4.12 -0.75
CA THR A 197 -6.13 -2.67 -0.67
C THR A 197 -5.74 -2.30 0.76
N PHE A 198 -4.52 -1.82 0.95
CA PHE A 198 -4.01 -1.29 2.21
C PHE A 198 -4.20 0.23 2.22
N VAL A 199 -4.99 0.74 3.17
CA VAL A 199 -5.22 2.17 3.37
C VAL A 199 -4.34 2.64 4.52
N ALA A 200 -3.27 3.34 4.20
CA ALA A 200 -2.35 3.97 5.14
C ALA A 200 -2.91 5.35 5.54
N ASP A 201 -3.21 5.52 6.82
CA ASP A 201 -3.73 6.78 7.36
C ASP A 201 -2.72 7.44 8.30
N PHE A 202 -2.33 8.67 8.03
CA PHE A 202 -1.35 9.40 8.83
C PHE A 202 -1.63 10.90 8.82
N THR A 203 -1.26 11.57 9.90
CA THR A 203 -1.46 13.03 10.08
C THR A 203 -0.17 13.66 10.60
N PRO A 204 0.13 14.92 10.24
CA PRO A 204 1.15 15.68 10.92
C PRO A 204 0.70 15.97 12.37
N VAL A 205 1.64 15.90 13.31
CA VAL A 205 1.44 16.21 14.73
C VAL A 205 2.46 17.26 15.17
N LYS A 206 1.98 18.35 15.74
CA LYS A 206 2.79 19.50 16.12
C LYS A 206 3.69 19.19 17.31
N ARG A 207 5.00 19.34 17.12
CA ARG A 207 6.01 19.12 18.16
C ARG A 207 6.18 20.36 19.03
N GLY A 208 5.42 20.44 20.12
CA GLY A 208 5.61 21.44 21.17
C GLY A 208 5.56 22.89 20.67
N ARG A 209 6.57 23.71 21.00
CA ARG A 209 6.61 25.16 20.65
C ARG A 209 7.56 25.51 19.51
N THR A 210 8.17 24.53 18.85
CA THR A 210 9.18 24.78 17.81
C THR A 210 8.55 25.14 16.46
N GLY A 211 7.25 24.88 16.28
CA GLY A 211 6.57 25.06 15.00
C GLY A 211 6.86 23.95 13.98
N LYS A 212 7.50 22.86 14.43
CA LYS A 212 7.76 21.66 13.62
C LYS A 212 6.61 20.67 13.77
N TYR A 213 6.42 19.84 12.77
CA TYR A 213 5.46 18.74 12.78
C TYR A 213 6.19 17.42 12.55
N LEU A 214 5.57 16.35 13.01
CA LEU A 214 6.04 14.99 12.80
C LEU A 214 4.88 14.16 12.26
N PHE A 215 5.06 13.47 11.15
CA PHE A 215 4.05 12.52 10.71
C PHE A 215 3.94 11.35 11.67
N GLN A 216 2.70 11.01 12.00
CA GLN A 216 2.37 9.85 12.80
C GLN A 216 1.28 9.03 12.12
N PRO A 217 1.40 7.69 12.10
CA PRO A 217 0.34 6.83 11.64
C PRO A 217 -0.87 6.91 12.58
N VAL A 218 -2.04 6.70 12.03
CA VAL A 218 -3.31 6.67 12.74
C VAL A 218 -3.88 5.26 12.63
N ALA A 219 -3.65 4.45 13.66
CA ALA A 219 -4.05 3.05 13.69
C ALA A 219 -5.56 2.89 13.48
N SER A 220 -6.38 3.76 14.08
CA SER A 220 -7.84 3.71 13.93
C SER A 220 -8.34 4.03 12.51
N GLY A 221 -7.49 4.63 11.69
CA GLY A 221 -7.81 5.02 10.33
C GLY A 221 -7.16 4.13 9.25
N THR A 222 -6.19 3.32 9.65
CA THR A 222 -5.56 2.31 8.80
C THR A 222 -6.54 1.15 8.59
N GLU A 223 -6.72 0.72 7.34
CA GLU A 223 -7.69 -0.31 6.99
C GLU A 223 -7.19 -1.21 5.87
N VAL A 224 -7.53 -2.50 5.93
CA VAL A 224 -7.23 -3.46 4.88
C VAL A 224 -8.53 -4.00 4.28
N ARG A 225 -8.66 -3.92 2.96
CA ARG A 225 -9.82 -4.43 2.21
C ARG A 225 -9.40 -5.52 1.26
N TYR A 226 -10.29 -6.50 1.07
CA TYR A 226 -10.06 -7.64 0.19
C TYR A 226 -11.18 -7.68 -0.85
N GLU A 227 -10.78 -7.71 -2.12
CA GLU A 227 -11.70 -7.75 -3.25
C GLU A 227 -11.31 -8.89 -4.18
N ASP A 228 -12.26 -9.79 -4.47
CA ASP A 228 -12.05 -10.81 -5.50
C ASP A 228 -11.93 -10.12 -6.85
N VAL A 229 -10.83 -10.39 -7.57
CA VAL A 229 -10.68 -9.94 -8.94
C VAL A 229 -11.46 -10.91 -9.81
N THR A 230 -12.79 -10.74 -9.83
CA THR A 230 -13.57 -11.46 -10.83
C THR A 230 -13.14 -10.95 -12.20
N GLU A 231 -12.58 -11.83 -13.04
CA GLU A 231 -12.47 -11.60 -14.48
C GLU A 231 -13.89 -11.52 -15.07
N THR A 232 -14.64 -10.48 -14.73
CA THR A 232 -15.94 -10.20 -15.33
C THR A 232 -15.69 -9.45 -16.64
N GLU A 233 -15.71 -10.27 -17.69
CA GLU A 233 -16.24 -9.94 -19.00
C GLU A 233 -15.30 -9.26 -20.01
N THR A 234 -14.48 -10.07 -20.67
CA THR A 234 -14.44 -9.95 -22.15
C THR A 234 -15.75 -10.54 -22.69
N SER A 235 -16.87 -9.83 -22.51
CA SER A 235 -18.11 -10.10 -23.25
C SER A 235 -18.00 -9.46 -24.63
N ASP A 236 -18.08 -10.34 -25.63
CA ASP A 236 -18.19 -10.11 -27.08
C ASP A 236 -16.91 -9.71 -27.80
#